data_AF-A0A1H3SS56-F1
#
_entry.id   AF-A0A1H3SS56-F1
#
_cell.length_a   1.000
_cell.length_b   1.000
_cell.length_c   1.000
_cell.angle_alpha   90.00
_cell.angle_beta   90.00
_cell.angle_gamma   90.00
#
_symmetry.space_group_name_H-M   'P 1'
#
loop_
_entity.id
_entity.type
_entity.pdbx_description
1 polymer ?
#
loop_
_entity_poly.entity_id
_entity_poly.type
_entity_poly.pdbx_seq_one_letter_code
_entity_poly.pdbx_strand_id
1 'polypeptide(L)'
;MSLPQPAAEGRPRGAVDLSIAPETTGRAEDVGLAPNPRGLGPTGRPRRHIPEPPLLDRHGPASVLAMCNQKGGVGKTTSTINLGAALAEYGRRVLLVDFDPQGALSVGLGVQPHQLDQTIYNVIMERPVSVQDVVRQTSVEGMDLLPSNIDLSAAEVQLVAEVGREQTLHRVLQPALGEYDYVLVDCQPSLGLLTVNALAAADGVIIPLECEFFSLRGVALLIDTIEKVRERLNPKLEISGILATMFDPRTLHSREVMARVVEAFGDIVFDAVINRTVRFPETTVAGEPITRWAPRSAGAQAYRELAREVIAR
;
A
#
# COMPACT_ATOMS: atom_id res chain seq x y z
N MET A 1 -17.87 -31.73 41.28
CA MET A 1 -18.39 -30.86 40.22
C MET A 1 -17.68 -29.53 40.34
N SER A 2 -16.65 -29.32 39.53
CA SER A 2 -15.81 -28.13 39.57
C SER A 2 -16.34 -27.15 38.52
N LEU A 3 -16.69 -25.94 38.96
CA LEU A 3 -17.14 -24.86 38.09
C LEU A 3 -16.00 -24.42 37.16
N PRO A 4 -16.26 -24.16 35.86
CA PRO A 4 -15.24 -23.66 34.95
C PRO A 4 -14.95 -22.17 35.23
N GLN A 5 -13.66 -21.81 35.25
CA GLN A 5 -13.19 -20.43 35.28
C GLN A 5 -13.55 -19.70 33.97
N PRO A 6 -13.87 -18.40 34.01
CA PRO A 6 -14.11 -17.63 32.80
C PRO A 6 -12.81 -17.39 32.03
N ALA A 7 -12.90 -17.52 30.70
CA ALA A 7 -11.81 -17.27 29.76
C ALA A 7 -11.33 -15.82 29.84
N ALA A 8 -10.02 -15.63 29.72
CA ALA A 8 -9.39 -14.31 29.69
C ALA A 8 -9.89 -13.52 28.47
N GLU A 9 -10.56 -12.40 28.71
CA GLU A 9 -10.95 -11.43 27.69
C GLU A 9 -9.68 -10.85 27.03
N GLY A 10 -9.56 -11.03 25.71
CA GLY A 10 -8.52 -10.41 24.91
C GLY A 10 -8.69 -8.90 24.90
N ARG A 11 -7.62 -8.16 25.23
CA ARG A 11 -7.60 -6.69 25.11
C ARG A 11 -7.83 -6.29 23.64
N PRO A 12 -8.67 -5.29 23.35
CA PRO A 12 -8.75 -4.71 22.01
C PRO A 12 -7.39 -4.09 21.64
N ARG A 13 -6.78 -4.57 20.55
CA ARG A 13 -5.64 -3.91 19.89
C ARG A 13 -6.21 -2.72 19.13
N GLY A 14 -5.96 -1.48 19.57
CA GLY A 14 -6.37 -0.32 18.76
C GLY A 14 -6.49 1.05 19.43
N ALA A 15 -6.21 1.23 20.72
CA ALA A 15 -6.14 2.58 21.29
C ALA A 15 -4.68 3.04 21.34
N VAL A 16 -4.20 3.65 20.25
CA VAL A 16 -2.91 4.38 20.26
C VAL A 16 -3.20 5.77 20.80
N ASP A 17 -2.71 6.07 22.00
CA ASP A 17 -2.78 7.43 22.55
C ASP A 17 -1.78 8.33 21.81
N LEU A 18 -2.29 9.16 20.91
CA LEU A 18 -1.50 10.06 20.05
C LEU A 18 -1.37 11.47 20.65
N SER A 19 -1.71 11.65 21.93
CA SER A 19 -1.62 12.94 22.63
C SER A 19 -0.21 13.25 23.17
N ILE A 20 0.83 13.15 22.34
CA ILE A 20 2.19 13.55 22.73
C ILE A 20 2.67 14.73 21.88
N ALA A 21 2.55 15.94 22.44
CA ALA A 21 3.35 17.09 22.04
C ALA A 21 4.74 16.99 22.71
N PRO A 22 5.86 17.21 22.01
CA PRO A 22 7.18 16.98 22.60
C PRO A 22 7.63 18.15 23.47
N GLU A 23 8.06 17.86 24.70
CA GLU A 23 9.00 18.69 25.45
C GLU A 23 10.39 18.59 24.80
N THR A 24 11.02 19.72 24.57
CA THR A 24 12.35 19.82 23.96
C THR A 24 13.44 19.67 25.02
N THR A 25 14.08 18.51 25.16
CA THR A 25 15.42 18.43 25.76
C THR A 25 16.26 17.28 25.20
N GLY A 26 17.56 17.54 25.00
CA GLY A 26 18.62 16.52 24.90
C GLY A 26 19.33 16.43 23.54
N ARG A 27 20.49 17.08 23.40
CA ARG A 27 21.44 16.86 22.29
C ARG A 27 22.01 15.44 22.36
N ALA A 28 21.89 14.66 21.28
CA ALA A 28 22.60 13.40 21.10
C ALA A 28 23.80 13.60 20.17
N GLU A 29 24.96 13.11 20.60
CA GLU A 29 26.25 13.24 19.92
C GLU A 29 26.33 12.39 18.63
N ASP A 30 27.12 12.90 17.69
CA ASP A 30 27.32 12.40 16.34
C ASP A 30 28.16 11.10 16.34
N VAL A 31 27.61 10.01 15.79
CA VAL A 31 28.35 8.75 15.61
C VAL A 31 28.29 8.36 14.13
N GLY A 32 29.44 8.45 13.48
CA GLY A 32 29.64 8.13 12.07
C GLY A 32 29.34 6.66 11.70
N LEU A 33 29.03 6.47 10.42
CA LEU A 33 28.69 5.18 9.80
C LEU A 33 29.81 4.13 9.97
N ALA A 34 29.58 3.17 10.86
CA ALA A 34 30.20 1.85 10.86
C ALA A 34 29.12 0.79 10.59
N PRO A 35 29.46 -0.41 10.07
CA PRO A 35 28.50 -1.51 9.95
C PRO A 35 27.89 -1.80 11.32
N ASN A 36 26.56 -1.82 11.40
CA ASN A 36 25.80 -1.86 12.65
C ASN A 36 26.21 -3.07 13.52
N PRO A 37 26.91 -2.87 14.66
CA PRO A 37 27.41 -3.96 15.50
C PRO A 37 26.30 -4.75 16.22
N ARG A 38 25.05 -4.26 16.17
CA ARG A 38 23.93 -4.73 17.01
C ARG A 38 22.86 -5.54 16.27
N GLY A 39 23.04 -5.83 14.98
CA GLY A 39 22.07 -6.62 14.20
C GLY A 39 20.71 -5.93 13.96
N LEU A 40 20.64 -4.60 14.12
CA LEU A 40 19.40 -3.85 13.91
C LEU A 40 19.18 -3.57 12.41
N GLY A 41 17.91 -3.64 11.99
CA GLY A 41 17.42 -3.28 10.67
C GLY A 41 17.29 -1.76 10.48
N PRO A 42 16.82 -1.32 9.30
CA PRO A 42 16.67 0.10 8.96
C PRO A 42 15.65 0.85 9.83
N THR A 43 14.71 0.11 10.44
CA THR A 43 13.73 0.63 11.41
C THR A 43 14.33 0.85 12.81
N GLY A 44 15.58 0.47 13.05
CA GLY A 44 16.18 0.45 14.38
C GLY A 44 15.75 -0.73 15.25
N ARG A 45 14.83 -1.59 14.76
CA ARG A 45 14.44 -2.85 15.42
C ARG A 45 15.42 -3.98 15.08
N PRO A 46 15.55 -5.03 15.91
CA PRO A 46 16.21 -6.27 15.51
C PRO A 46 15.61 -6.82 14.22
N ARG A 47 16.45 -7.30 13.29
CA ARG A 47 15.93 -7.92 12.06
C ARG A 47 15.10 -9.15 12.39
N ARG A 48 13.83 -9.16 11.96
CA ARG A 48 12.98 -10.35 12.05
C ARG A 48 13.28 -11.28 10.87
N HIS A 49 13.21 -12.58 11.10
CA HIS A 49 13.29 -13.55 10.01
C HIS A 49 11.94 -13.58 9.29
N ILE A 50 11.95 -13.20 8.00
CA ILE A 50 10.79 -13.31 7.12
C ILE A 50 11.00 -14.55 6.26
N PRO A 51 10.09 -15.53 6.26
CA PRO A 51 10.26 -16.76 5.49
C PRO A 51 10.32 -16.49 3.98
N GLU A 52 10.83 -17.47 3.22
CA GLU A 52 10.67 -17.44 1.77
C GLU A 52 9.21 -17.79 1.41
N PRO A 53 8.58 -17.04 0.50
CA PRO A 53 7.23 -17.33 0.05
C PRO A 53 7.12 -18.76 -0.50
N PRO A 54 6.12 -19.54 -0.09
CA PRO A 54 5.88 -20.83 -0.70
C PRO A 54 5.43 -20.65 -2.16
N LEU A 55 5.74 -21.65 -2.98
CA LEU A 55 5.12 -21.81 -4.31
C LEU A 55 3.62 -22.08 -4.12
N LEU A 56 2.82 -21.63 -5.09
CA LEU A 56 1.38 -21.85 -5.09
C LEU A 56 1.02 -22.96 -6.08
N ASP A 57 0.20 -23.91 -5.63
CA ASP A 57 -0.35 -24.97 -6.48
C ASP A 57 -1.57 -24.50 -7.30
N ARG A 58 -2.20 -23.40 -6.85
CA ARG A 58 -3.35 -22.74 -7.50
C ARG A 58 -3.35 -21.26 -7.16
N HIS A 59 -4.01 -20.46 -7.99
CA HIS A 59 -4.21 -19.03 -7.73
C HIS A 59 -5.61 -18.75 -7.18
N GLY A 60 -5.71 -17.66 -6.42
CA GLY A 60 -6.95 -17.10 -5.88
C GLY A 60 -7.59 -17.83 -4.69
N PRO A 61 -8.57 -17.19 -4.03
CA PRO A 61 -9.06 -15.84 -4.29
C PRO A 61 -8.07 -14.76 -3.84
N ALA A 62 -8.14 -13.59 -4.48
CA ALA A 62 -7.20 -12.52 -4.23
C ALA A 62 -7.38 -11.88 -2.85
N SER A 63 -6.26 -11.51 -2.22
CA SER A 63 -6.25 -10.52 -1.13
C SER A 63 -6.19 -9.11 -1.73
N VAL A 64 -7.18 -8.28 -1.40
CA VAL A 64 -7.29 -6.90 -1.91
C VAL A 64 -6.58 -5.95 -0.94
N LEU A 65 -5.52 -5.29 -1.40
CA LEU A 65 -4.72 -4.36 -0.61
C LEU A 65 -4.82 -2.93 -1.18
N ALA A 66 -5.29 -1.99 -0.37
CA ALA A 66 -5.35 -0.58 -0.74
C ALA A 66 -4.07 0.17 -0.32
N MET A 67 -3.49 0.92 -1.26
CA MET A 67 -2.33 1.77 -1.03
C MET A 67 -2.81 3.19 -0.73
N CYS A 68 -2.92 3.55 0.55
CA CYS A 68 -3.63 4.76 0.97
C CYS A 68 -2.78 5.72 1.81
N ASN A 69 -2.82 7.00 1.45
CA ASN A 69 -2.31 8.13 2.23
C ASN A 69 -2.86 9.44 1.67
N GLN A 70 -3.36 10.31 2.55
CA GLN A 70 -3.86 11.64 2.22
C GLN A 70 -2.77 12.57 1.67
N LYS A 71 -1.48 12.37 2.01
CA LYS A 71 -0.38 13.16 1.45
C LYS A 71 -0.05 12.68 0.03
N GLY A 72 0.02 13.61 -0.92
CA GLY A 72 0.58 13.37 -2.25
C GLY A 72 2.10 13.13 -2.20
N GLY A 73 2.64 12.36 -3.15
CA GLY A 73 4.09 12.21 -3.29
C GLY A 73 4.80 11.30 -2.27
N VAL A 74 4.07 10.60 -1.40
CA VAL A 74 4.68 9.67 -0.41
C VAL A 74 5.10 8.30 -0.97
N GLY A 75 5.02 8.12 -2.30
CA GLY A 75 5.38 6.87 -2.96
C GLY A 75 4.28 5.79 -2.96
N LYS A 76 2.99 6.16 -2.97
CA LYS A 76 1.87 5.22 -3.16
C LYS A 76 1.99 4.45 -4.47
N THR A 77 1.87 5.14 -5.59
CA THR A 77 1.99 4.59 -6.94
C THR A 77 3.30 3.84 -7.16
N THR A 78 4.42 4.43 -6.74
CA THR A 78 5.73 3.76 -6.82
C THR A 78 5.73 2.44 -6.05
N SER A 79 5.12 2.41 -4.87
CA SER A 79 5.02 1.18 -4.08
C SER A 79 4.04 0.19 -4.68
N THR A 80 2.92 0.63 -5.23
CA THR A 80 1.95 -0.23 -5.93
C THR A 80 2.62 -1.00 -7.07
N ILE A 81 3.32 -0.28 -7.96
CA ILE A 81 4.04 -0.86 -9.11
C ILE A 81 5.06 -1.91 -8.65
N ASN A 82 5.93 -1.51 -7.72
CA ASN A 82 7.10 -2.31 -7.39
C ASN A 82 6.79 -3.44 -6.41
N LEU A 83 5.81 -3.27 -5.52
CA LEU A 83 5.27 -4.36 -4.71
C LEU A 83 4.59 -5.39 -5.62
N GLY A 84 3.77 -4.95 -6.57
CA GLY A 84 3.12 -5.84 -7.53
C GLY A 84 4.12 -6.68 -8.32
N ALA A 85 5.14 -6.03 -8.86
CA ALA A 85 6.18 -6.73 -9.61
C ALA A 85 6.97 -7.71 -8.73
N ALA A 86 7.26 -7.36 -7.47
CA ALA A 86 7.96 -8.24 -6.54
C ALA A 86 7.08 -9.42 -6.07
N LEU A 87 5.77 -9.24 -5.91
CA LEU A 87 4.82 -10.33 -5.65
C LEU A 87 4.78 -11.30 -6.84
N ALA A 88 4.75 -10.76 -8.07
CA ALA A 88 4.79 -11.56 -9.29
C ALA A 88 6.10 -12.37 -9.44
N GLU A 89 7.25 -11.80 -9.07
CA GLU A 89 8.52 -12.55 -8.99
C GLU A 89 8.47 -13.75 -8.03
N TYR A 90 7.63 -13.69 -6.99
CA TYR A 90 7.36 -14.82 -6.09
C TYR A 90 6.21 -15.73 -6.57
N GLY A 91 5.85 -15.65 -7.85
CA GLY A 91 4.85 -16.52 -8.48
C GLY A 91 3.41 -16.20 -8.10
N ARG A 92 3.12 -14.97 -7.65
CA ARG A 92 1.75 -14.49 -7.42
C ARG A 92 1.16 -13.92 -8.70
N ARG A 93 -0.13 -14.16 -8.95
CA ARG A 93 -0.89 -13.39 -9.94
C ARG A 93 -1.38 -12.11 -9.30
N VAL A 94 -1.08 -10.97 -9.92
CA VAL A 94 -1.33 -9.65 -9.34
C VAL A 94 -2.13 -8.80 -10.32
N LEU A 95 -3.23 -8.22 -9.84
CA LEU A 95 -3.95 -7.16 -10.54
C LEU A 95 -3.62 -5.82 -9.88
N LEU A 96 -3.06 -4.89 -10.64
CA LEU A 96 -2.90 -3.50 -10.20
C LEU A 96 -4.12 -2.71 -10.65
N VAL A 97 -4.75 -1.98 -9.73
CA VAL A 97 -5.91 -1.14 -10.02
C VAL A 97 -5.52 0.31 -9.85
N ASP A 98 -5.53 1.06 -10.93
CA ASP A 98 -5.33 2.51 -10.91
C ASP A 98 -6.65 3.14 -10.46
N PHE A 99 -6.69 3.67 -9.24
CA PHE A 99 -7.88 4.30 -8.67
C PHE A 99 -7.63 5.76 -8.29
N ASP A 100 -6.83 6.41 -9.12
CA ASP A 100 -6.58 7.84 -9.14
C ASP A 100 -6.96 8.40 -10.52
N PRO A 101 -7.82 9.43 -10.61
CA PRO A 101 -8.12 10.09 -11.89
C PRO A 101 -6.89 10.67 -12.60
N GLN A 102 -5.76 10.86 -11.91
CA GLN A 102 -4.50 11.28 -12.51
C GLN A 102 -3.84 10.18 -13.36
N GLY A 103 -4.22 8.90 -13.19
CA GLY A 103 -3.70 7.79 -13.99
C GLY A 103 -2.19 7.53 -13.79
N ALA A 104 -1.64 7.91 -12.64
CA ALA A 104 -0.19 7.89 -12.39
C ALA A 104 0.38 6.46 -12.41
N LEU A 105 -0.40 5.48 -11.96
CA LEU A 105 -0.02 4.07 -12.00
C LEU A 105 0.08 3.59 -13.45
N SER A 106 -0.92 3.92 -14.28
CA SER A 106 -0.94 3.59 -15.71
C SER A 106 0.27 4.17 -16.43
N VAL A 107 0.54 5.48 -16.23
CA VAL A 107 1.70 6.16 -16.82
C VAL A 107 3.03 5.52 -16.35
N GLY A 108 3.13 5.16 -15.07
CA GLY A 108 4.32 4.53 -14.51
C GLY A 108 4.65 3.15 -15.09
N LEU A 109 3.68 2.51 -15.77
CA LEU A 109 3.83 1.24 -16.48
C LEU A 109 3.85 1.41 -18.01
N GLY A 110 4.05 2.64 -18.50
CA GLY A 110 4.14 2.94 -19.93
C GLY A 110 2.79 2.97 -20.66
N VAL A 111 1.66 2.86 -19.94
CA VAL A 111 0.32 2.94 -20.52
C VAL A 111 -0.13 4.40 -20.52
N GLN A 112 -0.48 4.93 -21.69
CA GLN A 112 -0.90 6.32 -21.86
C GLN A 112 -2.41 6.46 -21.65
N PRO A 113 -2.88 7.10 -20.56
CA PRO A 113 -4.32 7.15 -20.23
C PRO A 113 -5.20 7.81 -21.31
N HIS A 114 -4.65 8.76 -22.06
CA HIS A 114 -5.36 9.49 -23.11
C HIS A 114 -5.57 8.66 -24.40
N GLN A 115 -4.96 7.48 -24.50
CA GLN A 115 -5.09 6.57 -25.63
C GLN A 115 -6.04 5.39 -25.32
N LEU A 116 -6.61 5.37 -24.12
CA LEU A 116 -7.49 4.30 -23.67
C LEU A 116 -8.94 4.67 -23.97
N ASP A 117 -9.61 3.83 -24.76
CA ASP A 117 -11.05 3.96 -25.03
C ASP A 117 -11.90 3.57 -23.82
N GLN A 118 -11.41 2.62 -23.02
CA GLN A 118 -12.07 2.13 -21.81
C GLN A 118 -11.07 2.02 -20.66
N THR A 119 -11.54 2.40 -19.47
CA THR A 119 -10.81 2.36 -18.20
C THR A 119 -11.71 1.86 -17.08
N ILE A 120 -11.22 1.81 -15.84
CA ILE A 120 -12.04 1.48 -14.67
C ILE A 120 -13.28 2.37 -14.53
N TYR A 121 -13.25 3.60 -15.07
CA TYR A 121 -14.43 4.46 -15.16
C TYR A 121 -15.59 3.73 -15.85
N ASN A 122 -15.35 3.13 -17.01
CA ASN A 122 -16.37 2.44 -17.80
C ASN A 122 -16.85 1.18 -17.07
N VAL A 123 -15.97 0.42 -16.44
CA VAL A 123 -16.36 -0.75 -15.64
C VAL A 123 -17.30 -0.37 -14.49
N ILE A 124 -17.11 0.83 -13.92
CA ILE A 124 -17.97 1.35 -12.85
C ILE A 124 -19.30 1.89 -13.40
N MET A 125 -19.28 2.62 -14.51
CA MET A 125 -20.41 3.42 -15.00
C MET A 125 -21.28 2.70 -16.04
N GLU A 126 -20.70 1.75 -16.77
CA GLU A 126 -21.33 1.12 -17.92
C GLU A 126 -21.59 -0.37 -17.64
N ARG A 127 -22.87 -0.72 -17.48
CA ARG A 127 -23.31 -2.10 -17.20
C ARG A 127 -22.73 -3.20 -18.12
N PRO A 128 -22.52 -3.00 -19.43
CA PRO A 128 -21.99 -4.07 -20.28
C PRO A 128 -20.47 -4.28 -20.18
N VAL A 129 -19.73 -3.38 -19.53
CA VAL A 129 -18.26 -3.42 -19.49
C VAL A 129 -17.80 -4.14 -18.22
N SER A 130 -17.01 -5.19 -18.40
CA SER A 130 -16.42 -5.97 -17.30
C SER A 130 -14.95 -5.63 -17.08
N VAL A 131 -14.38 -6.08 -15.95
CA VAL A 131 -12.93 -5.92 -15.68
C VAL A 131 -12.08 -6.56 -16.79
N GLN A 132 -12.50 -7.72 -17.32
CA GLN A 132 -11.74 -8.45 -18.33
C GLN A 132 -11.66 -7.72 -19.68
N ASP A 133 -12.66 -6.88 -20.00
CA ASP A 133 -12.66 -6.09 -21.24
C ASP A 133 -11.61 -4.97 -21.22
N VAL A 134 -11.24 -4.53 -20.01
CA VAL A 134 -10.42 -3.33 -19.78
C VAL A 134 -9.01 -3.68 -19.30
N VAL A 135 -8.83 -4.82 -18.63
CA VAL A 135 -7.53 -5.25 -18.09
C VAL A 135 -6.46 -5.31 -19.19
N ARG A 136 -5.25 -4.88 -18.85
CA ARG A 136 -4.09 -4.85 -19.73
C ARG A 136 -2.95 -5.65 -19.12
N GLN A 137 -2.32 -6.47 -19.95
CA GLN A 137 -1.08 -7.13 -19.57
C GLN A 137 0.04 -6.10 -19.46
N THR A 138 0.87 -6.23 -18.42
CA THR A 138 2.06 -5.38 -18.25
C THR A 138 3.30 -6.06 -18.85
N SER A 139 4.45 -5.39 -18.77
CA SER A 139 5.75 -5.98 -19.14
C SER A 139 6.27 -7.03 -18.14
N VAL A 140 5.55 -7.26 -17.03
CA VAL A 140 5.87 -8.25 -15.99
C VAL A 140 4.88 -9.41 -16.08
N GLU A 141 5.40 -10.61 -16.27
CA GLU A 141 4.59 -11.84 -16.29
C GLU A 141 3.87 -12.04 -14.95
N GLY A 142 2.59 -12.41 -15.00
CA GLY A 142 1.76 -12.56 -13.80
C GLY A 142 1.28 -11.27 -13.17
N MET A 143 1.52 -10.11 -13.81
CA MET A 143 1.06 -8.80 -13.34
C MET A 143 0.25 -8.08 -14.42
N ASP A 144 -1.02 -7.81 -14.12
CA ASP A 144 -1.95 -7.10 -14.99
C ASP A 144 -2.31 -5.73 -14.40
N LEU A 145 -2.83 -4.84 -15.25
CA LEU A 145 -3.23 -3.48 -14.91
C LEU A 145 -4.69 -3.25 -15.31
N LEU A 146 -5.51 -2.78 -14.39
CA LEU A 146 -6.79 -2.14 -14.63
C LEU A 146 -6.58 -0.62 -14.61
N PRO A 147 -6.47 0.04 -15.78
CA PRO A 147 -6.05 1.43 -15.87
C PRO A 147 -7.16 2.43 -15.52
N SER A 148 -6.75 3.68 -15.30
CA SER A 148 -7.61 4.84 -15.05
C SER A 148 -7.22 6.00 -15.96
N ASN A 149 -8.14 6.94 -16.13
CA ASN A 149 -7.93 8.22 -16.80
C ASN A 149 -8.73 9.33 -16.08
N ILE A 150 -8.72 10.53 -16.65
CA ILE A 150 -9.39 11.71 -16.08
C ILE A 150 -10.91 11.51 -15.90
N ASP A 151 -11.56 10.64 -16.67
CA ASP A 151 -13.00 10.40 -16.58
C ASP A 151 -13.41 9.81 -15.23
N LEU A 152 -12.49 9.14 -14.52
CA LEU A 152 -12.74 8.67 -13.16
C LEU A 152 -13.12 9.80 -12.19
N SER A 153 -12.72 11.05 -12.47
CA SER A 153 -13.18 12.22 -11.71
C SER A 153 -14.69 12.48 -11.87
N ALA A 154 -15.24 12.21 -13.06
CA ALA A 154 -16.68 12.31 -13.32
C ALA A 154 -17.44 11.19 -12.58
N ALA A 155 -16.86 9.99 -12.49
CA ALA A 155 -17.42 8.90 -11.70
C ALA A 155 -17.59 9.29 -10.22
N GLU A 156 -16.62 10.00 -9.63
CA GLU A 156 -16.73 10.44 -8.23
C GLU A 156 -17.97 11.32 -7.98
N VAL A 157 -18.32 12.19 -8.94
CA VAL A 157 -19.53 13.04 -8.87
C VAL A 157 -20.80 12.22 -9.12
N GLN A 158 -20.79 11.36 -10.15
CA GLN A 158 -21.97 10.56 -10.54
C GLN A 158 -22.37 9.56 -9.44
N LEU A 159 -21.39 8.93 -8.78
CA LEU A 159 -21.62 7.99 -7.69
C LEU A 159 -22.32 8.61 -6.49
N VAL A 160 -22.31 9.93 -6.31
CA VAL A 160 -22.97 10.59 -5.16
C VAL A 160 -24.47 10.24 -5.11
N ALA A 161 -25.12 10.09 -6.25
CA ALA A 161 -26.55 9.76 -6.34
C ALA A 161 -26.84 8.25 -6.26
N GLU A 162 -25.82 7.40 -6.34
CA GLU A 162 -25.97 5.95 -6.40
C GLU A 162 -26.22 5.32 -5.02
N VAL A 163 -27.07 4.29 -5.01
CA VAL A 163 -27.32 3.51 -3.80
C VAL A 163 -26.18 2.52 -3.59
N GLY A 164 -25.62 2.52 -2.37
CA GLY A 164 -24.44 1.70 -2.05
C GLY A 164 -23.19 2.16 -2.80
N ARG A 165 -23.09 3.46 -3.12
CA ARG A 165 -21.98 4.08 -3.85
C ARG A 165 -20.61 3.78 -3.26
N GLU A 166 -20.50 3.57 -1.95
CA GLU A 166 -19.27 3.23 -1.25
C GLU A 166 -18.79 1.80 -1.53
N GLN A 167 -19.65 0.90 -2.05
CA GLN A 167 -19.32 -0.49 -2.35
C GLN A 167 -19.15 -0.77 -3.84
N THR A 168 -19.04 0.28 -4.66
CA THR A 168 -19.03 0.15 -6.12
C THR A 168 -17.80 -0.60 -6.60
N LEU A 169 -16.61 -0.23 -6.11
CA LEU A 169 -15.39 -0.93 -6.49
C LEU A 169 -15.42 -2.40 -6.08
N HIS A 170 -15.94 -2.71 -4.88
CA HIS A 170 -16.08 -4.09 -4.41
C HIS A 170 -16.92 -4.93 -5.37
N ARG A 171 -18.08 -4.41 -5.81
CA ARG A 171 -18.95 -5.09 -6.77
C ARG A 171 -18.28 -5.34 -8.11
N VAL A 172 -17.52 -4.34 -8.59
CA VAL A 172 -16.80 -4.40 -9.88
C VAL A 172 -15.67 -5.43 -9.85
N LEU A 173 -14.91 -5.51 -8.76
CA LEU A 173 -13.77 -6.42 -8.66
C LEU A 173 -14.18 -7.87 -8.36
N GLN A 174 -15.35 -8.10 -7.75
CA GLN A 174 -15.79 -9.42 -7.29
C GLN A 174 -15.63 -10.54 -8.33
N PRO A 175 -16.01 -10.37 -9.62
CA PRO A 175 -15.87 -11.41 -10.63
C PRO A 175 -14.42 -11.79 -10.94
N ALA A 176 -13.48 -10.85 -10.78
CA ALA A 176 -12.06 -11.03 -11.11
C ALA A 176 -11.24 -11.61 -9.94
N LEU A 177 -11.76 -11.58 -8.70
CA LEU A 177 -10.99 -11.99 -7.50
C LEU A 177 -10.50 -13.44 -7.57
N GLY A 178 -11.18 -14.33 -8.31
CA GLY A 178 -10.77 -15.72 -8.46
C GLY A 178 -9.54 -15.93 -9.35
N GLU A 179 -9.12 -14.92 -10.12
CA GLU A 179 -8.06 -15.03 -11.12
C GLU A 179 -6.68 -14.60 -10.61
N TYR A 180 -6.65 -13.88 -9.49
CA TYR A 180 -5.46 -13.26 -8.91
C TYR A 180 -5.25 -13.71 -7.47
N ASP A 181 -4.02 -13.64 -6.99
CA ASP A 181 -3.66 -13.83 -5.58
C ASP A 181 -3.65 -12.51 -4.82
N TYR A 182 -3.35 -11.41 -5.51
CA TYR A 182 -3.39 -10.06 -4.96
C TYR A 182 -4.05 -9.08 -5.91
N VAL A 183 -4.86 -8.18 -5.37
CA VAL A 183 -5.31 -6.97 -6.05
C VAL A 183 -4.73 -5.78 -5.31
N LEU A 184 -3.87 -4.98 -5.93
CA LEU A 184 -3.30 -3.77 -5.32
C LEU A 184 -4.02 -2.53 -5.88
N VAL A 185 -4.70 -1.78 -5.02
CA VAL A 185 -5.45 -0.58 -5.42
C VAL A 185 -4.63 0.67 -5.12
N ASP A 186 -4.22 1.42 -6.14
CA ASP A 186 -3.52 2.70 -5.99
C ASP A 186 -4.54 3.82 -5.77
N CYS A 187 -4.61 4.35 -4.54
CA CYS A 187 -5.59 5.37 -4.20
C CYS A 187 -5.07 6.79 -4.49
N GLN A 188 -5.98 7.68 -4.88
CA GLN A 188 -5.73 9.11 -4.95
C GLN A 188 -5.29 9.73 -3.60
N PRO A 189 -4.55 10.87 -3.60
CA PRO A 189 -4.12 11.57 -2.39
C PRO A 189 -5.25 12.38 -1.73
N SER A 190 -6.44 11.81 -1.60
CA SER A 190 -7.60 12.41 -0.94
C SER A 190 -8.33 11.35 -0.11
N LEU A 191 -9.19 11.77 0.80
CA LEU A 191 -10.10 10.89 1.54
C LEU A 191 -11.54 11.03 1.00
N GLY A 192 -11.65 11.18 -0.34
CA GLY A 192 -12.90 11.29 -1.07
C GLY A 192 -13.62 9.95 -1.25
N LEU A 193 -14.68 9.95 -2.06
CA LEU A 193 -15.55 8.79 -2.26
C LEU A 193 -14.81 7.62 -2.95
N LEU A 194 -13.87 7.90 -3.84
CA LEU A 194 -13.05 6.87 -4.47
C LEU A 194 -12.16 6.16 -3.43
N THR A 195 -11.53 6.90 -2.53
CA THR A 195 -10.72 6.30 -1.46
C THR A 195 -11.57 5.48 -0.51
N VAL A 196 -12.78 5.94 -0.17
CA VAL A 196 -13.74 5.15 0.63
C VAL A 196 -14.13 3.86 -0.10
N ASN A 197 -14.32 3.90 -1.42
CA ASN A 197 -14.59 2.71 -2.23
C ASN A 197 -13.43 1.71 -2.19
N ALA A 198 -12.20 2.18 -2.30
CA ALA A 198 -11.01 1.33 -2.17
C ALA A 198 -10.95 0.65 -0.79
N LEU A 199 -11.16 1.40 0.28
CA LEU A 199 -11.18 0.87 1.64
C LEU A 199 -12.35 -0.10 1.89
N ALA A 200 -13.51 0.16 1.30
CA ALA A 200 -14.67 -0.73 1.41
C ALA A 200 -14.48 -2.05 0.64
N ALA A 201 -13.65 -2.06 -0.41
CA ALA A 201 -13.31 -3.25 -1.18
C ALA A 201 -12.13 -4.05 -0.62
N ALA A 202 -11.24 -3.39 0.12
CA ALA A 202 -9.98 -3.97 0.58
C ALA A 202 -10.15 -4.98 1.73
N ASP A 203 -9.30 -5.98 1.76
CA ASP A 203 -9.05 -6.80 2.97
C ASP A 203 -8.01 -6.10 3.87
N GLY A 204 -7.06 -5.40 3.26
CA GLY A 204 -5.94 -4.78 3.96
C GLY A 204 -5.55 -3.40 3.43
N VAL A 205 -4.98 -2.56 4.29
CA VAL A 205 -4.43 -1.24 3.93
C VAL A 205 -2.94 -1.18 4.19
N ILE A 206 -2.17 -0.84 3.16
CA ILE A 206 -0.77 -0.43 3.29
C ILE A 206 -0.72 1.10 3.27
N ILE A 207 -0.01 1.69 4.22
CA ILE A 207 0.13 3.14 4.38
C ILE A 207 1.58 3.54 4.07
N PRO A 208 1.89 3.96 2.84
CA PRO A 208 3.19 4.55 2.51
C PRO A 208 3.37 5.88 3.25
N LEU A 209 4.49 6.06 3.91
CA LEU A 209 4.81 7.23 4.74
C LEU A 209 6.22 7.72 4.41
N GLU A 210 6.32 9.00 4.07
CA GLU A 210 7.62 9.67 4.02
C GLU A 210 8.06 10.05 5.46
N CYS A 211 9.29 9.74 5.86
CA CYS A 211 9.81 10.02 7.22
C CYS A 211 10.09 11.52 7.45
N GLU A 212 9.02 12.33 7.44
CA GLU A 212 8.99 13.75 7.78
C GLU A 212 8.10 14.01 8.99
N PHE A 213 8.37 15.11 9.71
CA PHE A 213 7.68 15.45 10.96
C PHE A 213 6.15 15.48 10.85
N PHE A 214 5.60 16.05 9.78
CA PHE A 214 4.15 16.18 9.59
C PHE A 214 3.46 14.87 9.19
N SER A 215 4.21 13.84 8.81
CA SER A 215 3.63 12.57 8.32
C SER A 215 2.88 11.82 9.42
N LEU A 216 3.32 11.90 10.69
CA LEU A 216 2.66 11.22 11.82
C LEU A 216 1.22 11.70 12.02
N ARG A 217 0.98 13.02 11.93
CA ARG A 217 -0.36 13.59 12.06
C ARG A 217 -1.28 13.17 10.91
N GLY A 218 -0.75 13.10 9.69
CA GLY A 218 -1.50 12.62 8.53
C GLY A 218 -1.89 11.15 8.65
N VAL A 219 -0.99 10.31 9.16
CA VAL A 219 -1.26 8.88 9.40
C VAL A 219 -2.34 8.70 10.47
N ALA A 220 -2.31 9.47 11.56
CA ALA A 220 -3.34 9.43 12.60
C ALA A 220 -4.75 9.68 12.03
N LEU A 221 -4.91 10.75 11.23
CA LEU A 221 -6.20 11.07 10.58
C LEU A 221 -6.65 9.97 9.62
N LEU A 222 -5.71 9.37 8.89
CA LEU A 222 -6.02 8.25 8.00
C LEU A 222 -6.50 7.03 8.79
N ILE A 223 -5.86 6.69 9.91
CA ILE A 223 -6.27 5.58 10.77
C ILE A 223 -7.70 5.79 11.28
N ASP A 224 -8.03 7.00 11.75
CA ASP A 224 -9.41 7.33 12.16
C ASP A 224 -10.43 7.14 11.03
N THR A 225 -10.05 7.43 9.79
CA THR A 225 -10.91 7.20 8.62
C THR A 225 -11.05 5.71 8.31
N ILE A 226 -9.96 4.94 8.35
CA ILE A 226 -9.97 3.48 8.16
C ILE A 226 -10.88 2.82 9.20
N GLU A 227 -10.78 3.24 10.46
CA GLU A 227 -11.63 2.74 11.55
C GLU A 227 -13.12 2.99 11.30
N LYS A 228 -13.49 4.20 10.88
CA LYS A 228 -14.88 4.51 10.53
C LYS A 228 -15.40 3.69 9.36
N VAL A 229 -14.56 3.43 8.36
CA VAL A 229 -14.92 2.56 7.22
C VAL A 229 -15.07 1.12 7.69
N ARG A 230 -14.17 0.63 8.55
CA ARG A 230 -14.23 -0.70 9.13
C ARG A 230 -15.54 -0.93 9.89
N GLU A 231 -15.91 0.00 10.76
CA GLU A 231 -17.13 -0.10 11.57
C GLU A 231 -18.42 -0.06 10.75
N ARG A 232 -18.45 0.75 9.68
CA ARG A 232 -19.70 1.09 8.98
C ARG A 232 -19.90 0.36 7.66
N LEU A 233 -18.83 -0.02 6.98
CA LEU A 233 -18.87 -0.49 5.60
C LEU A 233 -18.17 -1.84 5.41
N ASN A 234 -17.04 -2.05 6.09
CA ASN A 234 -16.18 -3.21 5.83
C ASN A 234 -15.52 -3.78 7.10
N PRO A 235 -16.24 -4.61 7.89
CA PRO A 235 -15.76 -5.12 9.18
C PRO A 235 -14.48 -5.97 9.11
N LYS A 236 -14.11 -6.49 7.93
CA LYS A 236 -12.89 -7.29 7.71
C LYS A 236 -11.65 -6.44 7.41
N LEU A 237 -11.79 -5.13 7.23
CA LEU A 237 -10.68 -4.25 6.85
C LEU A 237 -9.62 -4.18 7.97
N GLU A 238 -8.39 -4.50 7.63
CA GLU A 238 -7.25 -4.41 8.55
C GLU A 238 -6.15 -3.47 8.03
N ILE A 239 -5.35 -2.91 8.94
CA ILE A 239 -4.14 -2.19 8.55
C ILE A 239 -3.03 -3.23 8.37
N SER A 240 -2.75 -3.58 7.10
CA SER A 240 -1.70 -4.52 6.75
C SER A 240 -0.31 -4.02 7.12
N GLY A 241 -0.06 -2.71 7.08
CA GLY A 241 1.14 -2.13 7.66
C GLY A 241 1.49 -0.72 7.20
N ILE A 242 2.46 -0.10 7.89
CA ILE A 242 3.01 1.22 7.52
C ILE A 242 4.36 1.01 6.83
N LEU A 243 4.47 1.51 5.61
CA LEU A 243 5.69 1.41 4.79
C LEU A 243 6.45 2.72 4.82
N ALA A 244 7.63 2.74 5.41
CA ALA A 244 8.50 3.90 5.36
C ALA A 244 9.14 4.04 3.96
N THR A 245 8.92 5.18 3.33
CA THR A 245 9.40 5.51 1.98
C THR A 245 10.30 6.73 1.99
N MET A 246 11.09 6.86 0.92
CA MET A 246 12.05 7.95 0.70
C MET A 246 13.00 8.18 1.88
N PHE A 247 13.32 7.12 2.62
CA PHE A 247 14.17 7.18 3.80
C PHE A 247 15.61 7.54 3.42
N ASP A 248 16.20 8.51 4.12
CA ASP A 248 17.64 8.81 4.01
C ASP A 248 18.34 8.51 5.35
N PRO A 249 19.00 7.35 5.48
CA PRO A 249 19.64 6.94 6.74
C PRO A 249 20.78 7.87 7.16
N ARG A 250 21.29 8.73 6.25
CA ARG A 250 22.40 9.65 6.54
C ARG A 250 21.95 10.83 7.37
N THR A 251 20.68 11.23 7.25
CA THR A 251 20.18 12.40 7.98
C THR A 251 19.71 12.03 9.38
N LEU A 252 20.07 12.85 10.37
CA LEU A 252 19.57 12.68 11.75
C LEU A 252 18.04 12.77 11.78
N HIS A 253 17.47 13.72 11.05
CA HIS A 253 16.03 13.94 10.99
C HIS A 253 15.25 12.69 10.56
N SER A 254 15.63 12.04 9.46
CA SER A 254 14.93 10.82 9.01
C SER A 254 15.02 9.69 10.04
N ARG A 255 16.17 9.53 10.72
CA ARG A 255 16.34 8.50 11.76
C ARG A 255 15.47 8.78 12.99
N GLU A 256 15.40 10.03 13.44
CA GLU A 256 14.54 10.44 14.56
C GLU A 256 13.05 10.26 14.23
N VAL A 257 12.62 10.64 13.02
CA VAL A 257 11.24 10.44 12.59
C VAL A 257 10.91 8.95 12.48
N MET A 258 11.80 8.12 11.91
CA MET A 258 11.63 6.67 11.87
C MET A 258 11.46 6.08 13.28
N ALA A 259 12.32 6.47 14.23
CA ALA A 259 12.23 5.99 15.60
C ALA A 259 10.86 6.31 16.22
N ARG A 260 10.33 7.53 16.00
CA ARG A 260 9.00 7.92 16.48
C ARG A 260 7.86 7.17 15.80
N VAL A 261 7.98 6.88 14.50
CA VAL A 261 7.00 6.05 13.77
C VAL A 261 6.96 4.65 14.37
N VAL A 262 8.12 4.05 14.62
CA VAL A 262 8.22 2.72 15.24
C VAL A 262 7.72 2.74 16.69
N GLU A 263 8.02 3.78 17.46
CA GLU A 263 7.51 3.96 18.82
C GLU A 263 5.98 4.07 18.85
N ALA A 264 5.38 4.85 17.93
CA ALA A 264 3.95 5.07 17.89
C ALA A 264 3.15 3.87 17.35
N PHE A 265 3.67 3.16 16.35
CA PHE A 265 2.90 2.14 15.61
C PHE A 265 3.43 0.70 15.78
N GLY A 266 4.56 0.51 16.45
CA GLY A 266 5.10 -0.79 16.81
C GLY A 266 5.20 -1.77 15.63
N ASP A 267 4.60 -2.95 15.79
CA ASP A 267 4.69 -4.05 14.83
C ASP A 267 3.94 -3.83 13.52
N ILE A 268 3.05 -2.82 13.45
CA ILE A 268 2.34 -2.46 12.23
C ILE A 268 3.32 -1.93 11.17
N VAL A 269 4.42 -1.27 11.59
CA VAL A 269 5.47 -0.79 10.69
C VAL A 269 6.18 -1.98 10.04
N PHE A 270 6.32 -1.97 8.72
CA PHE A 270 7.11 -2.97 7.98
C PHE A 270 8.59 -2.86 8.37
N ASP A 271 9.32 -3.99 8.34
CA ASP A 271 10.79 -3.96 8.45
C ASP A 271 11.45 -3.48 7.16
N ALA A 272 10.82 -3.78 6.03
CA ALA A 272 11.24 -3.25 4.74
C ALA A 272 11.09 -1.72 4.73
N VAL A 273 12.15 -1.03 4.31
CA VAL A 273 12.19 0.44 4.20
C VAL A 273 12.67 0.81 2.81
N ILE A 274 11.94 1.69 2.14
CA ILE A 274 12.27 2.15 0.79
C ILE A 274 13.13 3.41 0.88
N ASN A 275 14.42 3.27 0.57
CA ASN A 275 15.36 4.40 0.59
C ASN A 275 15.14 5.37 -0.57
N ARG A 276 15.48 6.64 -0.37
CA ARG A 276 15.48 7.65 -1.44
C ARG A 276 16.51 7.28 -2.51
N THR A 277 16.10 7.29 -3.77
CA THR A 277 16.99 7.01 -4.92
C THR A 277 16.49 7.73 -6.18
N VAL A 278 17.43 8.11 -7.05
CA VAL A 278 17.15 8.68 -8.38
C VAL A 278 16.57 7.67 -9.36
N ARG A 279 16.67 6.37 -9.05
CA ARG A 279 16.21 5.29 -9.93
C ARG A 279 14.70 5.20 -10.07
N PHE A 280 13.92 5.61 -9.07
CA PHE A 280 12.46 5.55 -9.19
C PHE A 280 11.92 6.51 -10.27
N PRO A 281 12.33 7.79 -10.33
CA PRO A 281 12.03 8.64 -11.48
C PRO A 281 12.45 8.04 -12.83
N GLU A 282 13.63 7.43 -12.91
CA GLU A 282 14.13 6.78 -14.12
C GLU A 282 13.24 5.60 -14.56
N THR A 283 12.74 4.80 -13.60
CA THR A 283 11.82 3.69 -13.87
C THR A 283 10.47 4.16 -14.42
N THR A 284 9.94 5.26 -13.90
CA THR A 284 8.69 5.86 -14.42
C THR A 284 8.85 6.32 -15.87
N VAL A 285 9.98 6.92 -16.22
CA VAL A 285 10.28 7.33 -17.61
C VAL A 285 10.42 6.10 -18.52
N ALA A 286 11.01 5.02 -18.01
CA ALA A 286 11.15 3.77 -18.75
C ALA A 286 9.83 2.98 -18.90
N GLY A 287 8.82 3.25 -18.06
CA GLY A 287 7.56 2.51 -18.05
C GLY A 287 7.71 1.07 -17.53
N GLU A 288 8.71 0.79 -16.70
CA GLU A 288 8.98 -0.54 -16.17
C GLU A 288 9.26 -0.51 -14.66
N PRO A 289 8.87 -1.52 -13.87
CA PRO A 289 9.20 -1.60 -12.45
C PRO A 289 10.72 -1.66 -12.18
N ILE A 290 11.15 -1.21 -11.01
CA ILE A 290 12.57 -1.21 -10.59
C ILE A 290 13.16 -2.62 -10.55
N THR A 291 12.34 -3.64 -10.29
CA THR A 291 12.77 -5.04 -10.29
C THR A 291 13.21 -5.52 -11.67
N ARG A 292 12.67 -4.92 -12.75
CA ARG A 292 13.05 -5.20 -14.14
C ARG A 292 14.12 -4.23 -14.64
N TRP A 293 13.95 -2.94 -14.38
CA TRP A 293 14.85 -1.89 -14.88
C TRP A 293 16.22 -1.88 -14.16
N ALA A 294 16.23 -2.10 -12.84
CA ALA A 294 17.44 -2.22 -12.03
C ALA A 294 17.34 -3.35 -10.98
N PRO A 295 17.31 -4.63 -11.42
CA PRO A 295 17.04 -5.81 -10.58
C PRO A 295 17.98 -5.96 -9.39
N ARG A 296 19.23 -5.50 -9.53
CA ARG A 296 20.29 -5.61 -8.51
C ARG A 296 20.36 -4.37 -7.60
N SER A 297 19.46 -3.41 -7.76
CA SER A 297 19.44 -2.20 -6.93
C SER A 297 18.91 -2.46 -5.52
N ALA A 298 19.32 -1.61 -4.57
CA ALA A 298 18.78 -1.64 -3.21
C ALA A 298 17.26 -1.42 -3.17
N GLY A 299 16.70 -0.61 -4.09
CA GLY A 299 15.24 -0.41 -4.17
C GLY A 299 14.50 -1.68 -4.62
N ALA A 300 15.03 -2.40 -5.61
CA ALA A 300 14.47 -3.69 -6.02
C ALA A 300 14.53 -4.73 -4.89
N GLN A 301 15.65 -4.79 -4.15
CA GLN A 301 15.79 -5.66 -2.99
C GLN A 301 14.78 -5.30 -1.88
N ALA A 302 14.61 -4.01 -1.58
CA ALA A 302 13.68 -3.55 -0.56
C ALA A 302 12.21 -3.90 -0.90
N TYR A 303 11.80 -3.81 -2.16
CA TYR A 303 10.46 -4.24 -2.56
C TYR A 303 10.28 -5.77 -2.55
N ARG A 304 11.34 -6.55 -2.84
CA ARG A 304 11.32 -8.01 -2.62
C ARG A 304 11.19 -8.37 -1.14
N GLU A 305 11.87 -7.65 -0.26
CA GLU A 305 11.71 -7.83 1.19
C GLU A 305 10.30 -7.46 1.65
N LEU A 306 9.74 -6.36 1.14
CA LEU A 306 8.36 -5.96 1.41
C LEU A 306 7.36 -7.01 0.94
N ALA A 307 7.51 -7.54 -0.28
CA ALA A 307 6.64 -8.57 -0.81
C ALA A 307 6.66 -9.84 0.05
N ARG A 308 7.83 -10.25 0.57
CA ARG A 308 7.91 -11.36 1.53
C ARG A 308 7.17 -11.05 2.82
N GLU A 309 7.31 -9.84 3.35
CA GLU A 309 6.62 -9.43 4.57
C GLU A 309 5.10 -9.39 4.39
N VAL A 310 4.62 -8.94 3.22
CA VAL A 310 3.20 -8.93 2.84
C VAL A 310 2.65 -10.35 2.71
N ILE A 311 3.41 -11.29 2.12
CA ILE A 311 2.99 -12.69 1.99
C ILE A 311 2.96 -13.42 3.34
N ALA A 312 3.83 -13.02 4.28
CA ALA A 312 3.95 -13.67 5.58
C ALA A 312 2.94 -13.19 6.63
N ARG A 313 2.26 -12.06 6.38
CA ARG A 313 1.18 -11.53 7.22
C ARG A 313 -0.15 -12.14 6.80
#